data_AF-A0AAV2TMC5-F1
#
_entry.id   AF-A0AAV2TMC5-F1
#
_cell.length_a   1.000
_cell.length_b   1.000
_cell.length_c   1.000
_cell.angle_alpha   90.00
_cell.angle_beta   90.00
_cell.angle_gamma   90.00
#
_symmetry.space_group_name_H-M   'P 1'
#
loop_
_entity.id
_entity.type
_entity.pdbx_description
1 polymer ?
#
loop_
_entity_poly.entity_id
_entity_poly.type
_entity_poly.pdbx_seq_one_letter_code
_entity_poly.pdbx_strand_id
1 'polypeptide(L)'
;MSDSGLIELPEARVFYPSVEEFKDALGYINHIAPLASQYGICKIHPPQGWSPPFCADPMLFSFYPRVQHLSDISAYNRVRNNFITSLVNFWEAQEVTISSPFIKDKCVDIFQLWKAVQSMGGYENVCNRKTWCEVCLKMGFEAVSSMAASVSSKYKKILLPYETFQRRQTKTTEGSSRLASDSKLPSKRKVSLRKLICSVCSLGTDEDHLLLCDGCDTVGACHIYCLNPPLSDIPKGRWFCARCVAQKYKTLQGSDTFGFVVSTTKRTLDKFGVYADEFKARHFGKPNHMVSLEEAEAEFWRLVNSEDSNIVVEYGADLNSRDHGSGFPFGSRTTSDRRSTYLSSPWNLNNLSTDELSALRYLPQDISGMVITNLGDASVFSITVA
;
A
#
# COMPACT_ATOMS: atom_id res chain seq x y z
N MET A 1 11.10 30.35 -13.22
CA MET A 1 9.85 30.26 -12.43
C MET A 1 9.32 28.86 -12.66
N SER A 2 9.85 27.91 -11.89
CA SER A 2 9.57 26.49 -12.00
C SER A 2 8.33 26.17 -11.16
N ASP A 3 7.24 25.88 -11.85
CA ASP A 3 5.97 25.40 -11.29
C ASP A 3 6.16 23.94 -10.84
N SER A 4 6.66 23.74 -9.62
CA SER A 4 6.87 22.40 -9.05
C SER A 4 5.58 21.74 -8.56
N GLY A 5 4.40 22.40 -8.69
CA GLY A 5 3.10 21.83 -8.31
C GLY A 5 2.97 21.39 -6.84
N LEU A 6 3.99 21.66 -6.02
CA LEU A 6 3.99 21.39 -4.59
C LEU A 6 3.27 22.55 -3.91
N ILE A 7 2.16 22.22 -3.27
CA ILE A 7 1.44 23.16 -2.41
C ILE A 7 2.41 23.50 -1.26
N GLU A 8 2.91 24.74 -1.22
CA GLU A 8 3.68 25.23 -0.07
C GLU A 8 2.77 25.16 1.17
N LEU A 9 3.04 24.17 2.03
CA LEU A 9 2.33 24.02 3.30
C LEU A 9 2.87 25.04 4.31
N PRO A 10 2.01 25.66 5.12
CA PRO A 10 2.49 26.55 6.16
C PRO A 10 3.31 25.78 7.20
N GLU A 11 4.46 26.33 7.55
CA GLU A 11 5.32 25.80 8.61
C GLU A 11 4.59 25.71 9.95
N ALA A 12 4.81 24.61 10.67
CA ALA A 12 4.24 24.42 11.99
C ALA A 12 4.91 25.36 13.01
N ARG A 13 4.15 25.77 14.02
CA ARG A 13 4.65 26.70 15.03
C ARG A 13 5.80 26.11 15.84
N VAL A 14 6.83 26.93 16.06
CA VAL A 14 8.00 26.62 16.89
C VAL A 14 7.90 27.31 18.24
N PHE A 15 8.13 26.57 19.31
CA PHE A 15 8.09 27.04 20.69
C PHE A 15 9.46 26.94 21.37
N TYR A 16 9.78 27.92 22.21
CA TYR A 16 11.07 28.06 22.88
C TYR A 16 10.83 28.24 24.39
N PRO A 17 10.63 27.16 25.17
CA PRO A 17 10.44 27.25 26.61
C PRO A 17 11.63 27.91 27.31
N SER A 18 11.33 28.72 28.32
CA SER A 18 12.33 29.14 29.31
C SER A 18 12.83 27.96 30.15
N VAL A 19 13.92 28.16 30.89
CA VAL A 19 14.47 27.12 31.79
C VAL A 19 13.46 26.70 32.85
N GLU A 20 12.62 27.63 33.31
CA GLU A 20 11.56 27.40 34.28
C GLU A 20 10.41 26.59 33.68
N GLU A 21 9.91 26.98 32.50
CA GLU A 21 8.86 26.25 31.78
C GLU A 21 9.32 24.83 31.39
N PHE A 22 10.60 24.66 31.09
CA PHE A 22 11.16 23.37 30.71
C PHE A 22 11.28 22.36 31.87
N LYS A 23 11.01 22.77 33.12
CA LYS A 23 11.01 21.84 34.28
C LYS A 23 9.77 20.94 34.33
N ASP A 24 8.69 21.28 33.63
CA ASP A 24 7.47 20.49 33.58
C ASP A 24 7.06 20.26 32.11
N ALA A 25 7.36 19.07 31.60
CA ALA A 25 7.16 18.75 30.20
C ALA A 25 5.68 18.69 29.81
N LEU A 26 4.85 17.95 30.56
CA LEU A 26 3.44 17.80 30.27
C LEU A 26 2.65 19.06 30.59
N GLY A 27 3.02 19.80 31.64
CA GLY A 27 2.44 21.11 31.93
C GLY A 27 2.71 22.11 30.82
N TYR A 28 3.95 22.17 30.30
CA TYR A 28 4.29 23.03 29.18
C TYR A 28 3.56 22.62 27.89
N ILE A 29 3.48 21.32 27.58
CA ILE A 29 2.71 20.82 26.42
C ILE A 29 1.23 21.23 26.53
N ASN A 30 0.63 21.09 27.70
CA ASN A 30 -0.75 21.51 27.94
C ASN A 30 -0.92 23.03 27.78
N HIS A 31 0.06 23.82 28.23
CA HIS A 31 0.07 25.27 28.05
C HIS A 31 0.06 25.68 26.57
N ILE A 32 0.85 25.03 25.71
CA ILE A 32 0.94 25.36 24.28
C ILE A 32 -0.16 24.69 23.43
N ALA A 33 -0.87 23.68 23.96
CA ALA A 33 -1.85 22.88 23.21
C ALA A 33 -2.95 23.69 22.50
N PRO A 34 -3.56 24.74 23.11
CA PRO A 34 -4.58 25.55 22.42
C PRO A 34 -4.06 26.26 21.15
N LEU A 35 -2.76 26.57 21.11
CA LEU A 35 -2.10 27.20 19.95
C LEU A 35 -1.60 26.15 18.95
N ALA A 36 -1.00 25.05 19.44
CA ALA A 36 -0.43 24.00 18.61
C ALA A 36 -1.49 23.13 17.92
N SER A 37 -2.63 22.88 18.58
CA SER A 37 -3.71 22.02 18.06
C SER A 37 -4.28 22.49 16.73
N GLN A 38 -4.20 23.78 16.40
CA GLN A 38 -4.63 24.34 15.13
C GLN A 38 -3.84 23.78 13.93
N TYR A 39 -2.58 23.38 14.17
CA TYR A 39 -1.68 22.83 13.15
C TYR A 39 -1.61 21.29 13.20
N GLY A 40 -2.13 20.66 14.25
CA GLY A 40 -2.00 19.22 14.53
C GLY A 40 -0.61 18.79 15.03
N ILE A 41 0.45 19.53 14.68
CA ILE A 41 1.83 19.31 15.13
C ILE A 41 2.50 20.63 15.56
N CYS A 42 3.57 20.54 16.34
CA CYS A 42 4.44 21.69 16.65
C CYS A 42 5.88 21.24 16.90
N LYS A 43 6.82 22.19 16.88
CA LYS A 43 8.23 21.95 17.21
C LYS A 43 8.59 22.65 18.51
N ILE A 44 9.29 21.97 19.41
CA ILE A 44 9.79 22.55 20.67
C ILE A 44 11.32 22.55 20.61
N HIS A 45 11.94 23.72 20.73
CA HIS A 45 13.39 23.85 20.88
C HIS A 45 13.73 23.94 22.37
N PRO A 46 14.46 22.95 22.94
CA PRO A 46 14.91 23.00 24.33
C PRO A 46 15.76 24.24 24.63
N PRO A 47 15.83 24.68 25.91
CA PRO A 47 16.72 25.75 26.34
C PRO A 47 18.19 25.49 25.97
N GLN A 48 18.94 26.57 25.76
CA GLN A 48 20.36 26.47 25.43
C GLN A 48 21.13 25.68 26.49
N GLY A 49 21.95 24.73 26.04
CA GLY A 49 22.76 23.86 26.91
C GLY A 49 22.11 22.52 27.26
N TRP A 50 20.82 22.32 26.96
CA TRP A 50 20.21 20.99 27.04
C TRP A 50 20.64 20.15 25.82
N SER A 51 21.53 19.18 26.05
CA SER A 51 22.11 18.34 25.00
C SER A 51 22.39 16.94 25.57
N PRO A 52 21.38 16.06 25.66
CA PRO A 52 21.55 14.72 26.19
C PRO A 52 22.52 13.91 25.30
N PRO A 53 23.41 13.10 25.88
CA PRO A 53 24.28 12.23 25.10
C PRO A 53 23.48 11.06 24.50
N PHE A 54 23.78 10.69 23.25
CA PHE A 54 23.25 9.48 22.64
C PHE A 54 23.81 8.23 23.35
N CYS A 55 22.92 7.35 23.82
CA CYS A 55 23.29 6.23 24.69
C CYS A 55 23.23 4.85 24.03
N ALA A 56 22.67 4.73 22.84
CA ALA A 56 22.72 3.47 22.08
C ALA A 56 24.08 3.34 21.37
N ASP A 57 24.66 2.13 21.38
CA ASP A 57 25.91 1.83 20.67
C ASP A 57 25.62 1.55 19.19
N PRO A 58 26.07 2.40 18.24
CA PRO A 58 25.77 2.23 16.82
C PRO A 58 26.35 0.94 16.21
N MET A 59 27.41 0.37 16.79
CA MET A 59 28.05 -0.85 16.30
C MET A 59 27.32 -2.11 16.77
N LEU A 60 26.70 -2.07 17.95
CA LEU A 60 25.96 -3.20 18.52
C LEU A 60 24.46 -3.14 18.18
N PHE A 61 23.92 -1.95 17.96
CA PHE A 61 22.53 -1.75 17.53
C PHE A 61 22.33 -2.36 16.15
N SER A 62 21.63 -3.48 16.07
CA SER A 62 21.36 -4.18 14.81
C SER A 62 19.90 -4.55 14.65
N PHE A 63 19.38 -4.37 13.43
CA PHE A 63 17.98 -4.54 13.10
C PHE A 63 17.83 -5.09 11.67
N TYR A 64 16.64 -5.61 11.37
CA TYR A 64 16.26 -5.97 10.00
C TYR A 64 15.50 -4.79 9.40
N PRO A 65 16.06 -4.06 8.44
CA PRO A 65 15.37 -2.94 7.83
C PRO A 65 14.16 -3.44 7.04
N ARG A 66 13.09 -2.64 7.03
CA ARG A 66 11.96 -2.79 6.12
C ARG A 66 12.31 -2.20 4.76
N VAL A 67 11.74 -2.77 3.73
CA VAL A 67 11.89 -2.35 2.34
C VAL A 67 10.65 -1.54 1.94
N GLN A 68 10.88 -0.38 1.34
CA GLN A 68 9.83 0.52 0.88
C GLN A 68 10.06 0.87 -0.59
N HIS A 69 9.09 0.49 -1.43
CA HIS A 69 9.02 0.95 -2.80
C HIS A 69 8.36 2.32 -2.82
N LEU A 70 9.05 3.35 -3.31
CA LEU A 70 8.54 4.73 -3.26
C LEU A 70 7.25 4.90 -4.09
N SER A 71 7.12 4.14 -5.17
CA SER A 71 5.89 4.09 -5.97
C SER A 71 4.69 3.63 -5.14
N ASP A 72 4.85 2.73 -4.17
CA ASP A 72 3.76 2.20 -3.34
C ASP A 72 3.33 3.12 -2.19
N ILE A 73 4.09 4.20 -1.92
CA ILE A 73 3.75 5.17 -0.87
C ILE A 73 2.52 5.99 -1.27
N SER A 74 2.43 6.37 -2.55
CA SER A 74 1.28 7.13 -3.05
C SER A 74 0.02 6.28 -2.90
N ALA A 75 -0.96 6.76 -2.14
CA ALA A 75 -2.25 6.08 -2.00
C ALA A 75 -2.90 5.82 -3.37
N TYR A 76 -2.70 6.74 -4.32
CA TYR A 76 -3.15 6.56 -5.70
C TYR A 76 -2.45 5.37 -6.37
N ASN A 77 -1.11 5.29 -6.28
CA ASN A 77 -0.33 4.20 -6.86
C ASN A 77 -0.62 2.86 -6.18
N ARG A 78 -0.82 2.85 -4.86
CA ARG A 78 -1.22 1.64 -4.14
C ARG A 78 -2.56 1.09 -4.65
N VAL A 79 -3.55 1.97 -4.83
CA VAL A 79 -4.85 1.57 -5.41
C VAL A 79 -4.68 1.09 -6.85
N ARG A 80 -3.86 1.77 -7.65
CA ARG A 80 -3.52 1.38 -9.03
C ARG A 80 -2.86 0.00 -9.07
N ASN A 81 -1.80 -0.23 -8.30
CA ASN A 81 -1.03 -1.47 -8.29
C ASN A 81 -1.91 -2.63 -7.82
N ASN A 82 -2.69 -2.44 -6.74
CA ASN A 82 -3.66 -3.44 -6.29
C ASN A 82 -4.67 -3.79 -7.39
N PHE A 83 -5.17 -2.79 -8.13
CA PHE A 83 -6.08 -3.01 -9.26
C PHE A 83 -5.39 -3.79 -10.40
N ILE A 84 -4.19 -3.38 -10.80
CA ILE A 84 -3.44 -4.01 -11.90
C ILE A 84 -3.05 -5.44 -11.54
N THR A 85 -2.49 -5.69 -10.35
CA THR A 85 -2.19 -7.04 -9.85
C THR A 85 -3.45 -7.91 -9.86
N SER A 86 -4.57 -7.36 -9.40
CA SER A 86 -5.84 -8.08 -9.43
C SER A 86 -6.33 -8.37 -10.85
N LEU A 87 -6.17 -7.44 -11.78
CA LEU A 87 -6.52 -7.67 -13.16
C LEU A 87 -5.63 -8.75 -13.81
N VAL A 88 -4.32 -8.68 -13.58
CA VAL A 88 -3.34 -9.67 -14.08
C VAL A 88 -3.65 -11.06 -13.52
N ASN A 89 -3.84 -11.18 -12.20
CA ASN A 89 -4.21 -12.44 -11.54
C ASN A 89 -5.50 -13.04 -12.11
N PHE A 90 -6.48 -12.21 -12.50
CA PHE A 90 -7.71 -12.69 -13.14
C PHE A 90 -7.47 -13.27 -14.53
N TRP A 91 -6.60 -12.65 -15.34
CA TRP A 91 -6.26 -13.15 -16.66
C TRP A 91 -5.34 -14.37 -16.60
N GLU A 92 -4.39 -14.38 -15.66
CA GLU A 92 -3.52 -15.53 -15.39
C GLU A 92 -4.31 -16.75 -14.90
N ALA A 93 -5.35 -16.55 -14.08
CA ALA A 93 -6.27 -17.63 -13.69
C ALA A 93 -6.98 -18.29 -14.90
N GLN A 94 -7.04 -17.61 -16.03
CA GLN A 94 -7.58 -18.09 -17.31
C GLN A 94 -6.48 -18.51 -18.30
N GLU A 95 -5.21 -18.53 -17.86
CA GLU A 95 -4.04 -18.84 -18.68
C GLU A 95 -3.85 -17.86 -19.87
N VAL A 96 -4.23 -16.59 -19.64
CA VAL A 96 -4.06 -15.49 -20.60
C VAL A 96 -3.10 -14.45 -20.02
N THR A 97 -2.03 -14.14 -20.74
CA THR A 97 -1.16 -13.00 -20.42
C THR A 97 -1.72 -11.74 -21.07
N ILE A 98 -1.88 -10.68 -20.28
CA ILE A 98 -2.27 -9.37 -20.78
C ILE A 98 -1.10 -8.39 -20.73
N SER A 99 -1.07 -7.47 -21.69
CA SER A 99 -0.16 -6.33 -21.72
C SER A 99 -0.94 -5.06 -22.04
N SER A 100 -0.39 -3.91 -21.66
CA SER A 100 -0.99 -2.62 -21.97
C SER A 100 -1.11 -2.44 -23.49
N PRO A 101 -2.33 -2.21 -24.02
CA PRO A 101 -2.51 -2.09 -25.46
C PRO A 101 -2.04 -0.72 -25.96
N PHE A 102 -1.66 -0.65 -27.23
CA PHE A 102 -1.30 0.61 -27.89
C PHE A 102 -2.44 1.08 -28.80
N ILE A 103 -2.64 2.40 -28.86
CA ILE A 103 -3.55 3.07 -29.80
C ILE A 103 -2.76 4.21 -30.46
N LYS A 104 -2.52 4.13 -31.77
CA LYS A 104 -1.66 5.08 -32.53
C LYS A 104 -0.34 5.37 -31.79
N ASP A 105 0.39 4.32 -31.47
CA ASP A 105 1.71 4.37 -30.78
C ASP A 105 1.72 4.95 -29.36
N LYS A 106 0.56 5.36 -28.82
CA LYS A 106 0.41 5.71 -27.41
C LYS A 106 -0.04 4.50 -26.61
N CYS A 107 0.73 4.15 -25.58
CA CYS A 107 0.38 3.11 -24.62
C CYS A 107 -0.88 3.53 -23.84
N VAL A 108 -1.82 2.60 -23.69
CA VAL A 108 -3.05 2.82 -22.93
C VAL A 108 -2.82 2.44 -21.48
N ASP A 109 -2.91 3.43 -20.60
CA ASP A 109 -2.99 3.20 -19.16
C ASP A 109 -4.35 2.55 -18.82
N ILE A 110 -4.30 1.27 -18.47
CA ILE A 110 -5.48 0.45 -18.17
C ILE A 110 -6.20 0.96 -16.91
N PHE A 111 -5.47 1.44 -15.91
CA PHE A 111 -6.08 1.92 -14.67
C PHE A 111 -6.77 3.27 -14.87
N GLN A 112 -6.14 4.20 -15.59
CA GLN A 112 -6.77 5.47 -15.94
C GLN A 112 -7.99 5.27 -16.83
N LEU A 113 -7.91 4.34 -17.79
CA LEU A 113 -9.05 3.94 -18.63
C LEU A 113 -10.23 3.46 -17.78
N TRP A 114 -9.97 2.52 -16.86
CA TRP A 114 -10.97 2.02 -15.93
C TRP A 114 -11.58 3.15 -15.09
N LYS A 115 -10.74 3.96 -14.44
CA LYS A 115 -11.17 5.07 -13.58
C LYS A 115 -12.03 6.09 -14.36
N ALA A 116 -11.64 6.43 -15.59
CA ALA A 116 -12.38 7.35 -16.44
C ALA A 116 -13.78 6.81 -16.75
N VAL A 117 -13.90 5.54 -17.16
CA VAL A 117 -15.21 4.93 -17.46
C VAL A 117 -16.07 4.75 -16.21
N GLN A 118 -15.48 4.37 -15.07
CA GLN A 118 -16.23 4.28 -13.81
C GLN A 118 -16.75 5.65 -13.36
N SER A 119 -15.96 6.72 -13.51
CA SER A 119 -16.41 8.09 -13.20
C SER A 119 -17.62 8.55 -14.04
N MET A 120 -17.87 7.86 -15.16
CA MET A 120 -18.98 8.12 -16.08
C MET A 120 -20.12 7.11 -15.91
N GLY A 121 -20.14 6.34 -14.82
CA GLY A 121 -21.20 5.37 -14.52
C GLY A 121 -21.02 4.00 -15.21
N GLY A 122 -19.81 3.67 -15.66
CA GLY A 122 -19.47 2.35 -16.19
C GLY A 122 -19.67 2.20 -17.70
N TYR A 123 -19.21 1.05 -18.22
CA TYR A 123 -19.12 0.78 -19.67
C TYR A 123 -20.47 0.95 -20.41
N GLU A 124 -21.56 0.41 -19.85
CA GLU A 124 -22.88 0.48 -20.48
C GLU A 124 -23.39 1.92 -20.59
N ASN A 125 -23.18 2.73 -19.56
CA ASN A 125 -23.61 4.12 -19.56
C ASN A 125 -22.81 4.95 -20.60
N VAL A 126 -21.49 4.74 -20.68
CA VAL A 126 -20.64 5.41 -21.69
C VAL A 126 -21.05 5.02 -23.11
N CYS A 127 -21.40 3.75 -23.34
CA CYS A 127 -21.91 3.28 -24.63
C CYS A 127 -23.26 3.92 -24.97
N ASN A 128 -24.21 3.91 -24.03
CA ASN A 128 -25.57 4.42 -24.23
C ASN A 128 -25.58 5.94 -24.46
N ARG A 129 -24.74 6.68 -23.72
CA ARG A 129 -24.61 8.13 -23.86
C ARG A 129 -23.67 8.57 -25.00
N LYS A 130 -22.98 7.62 -25.65
CA LYS A 130 -22.00 7.87 -26.73
C LYS A 130 -20.85 8.80 -26.32
N THR A 131 -20.41 8.73 -25.06
CA THR A 131 -19.41 9.65 -24.48
C THR A 131 -17.98 9.11 -24.52
N TRP A 132 -17.66 8.17 -25.41
CA TRP A 132 -16.30 7.62 -25.54
C TRP A 132 -15.27 8.66 -25.97
N CYS A 133 -15.67 9.71 -26.70
CA CYS A 133 -14.77 10.82 -27.02
C CYS A 133 -14.34 11.60 -25.77
N GLU A 134 -15.20 11.74 -24.76
CA GLU A 134 -14.86 12.37 -23.48
C GLU A 134 -13.88 11.49 -22.68
N VAL A 135 -14.03 10.17 -22.74
CA VAL A 135 -13.07 9.22 -22.17
C VAL A 135 -11.70 9.38 -22.83
N CYS A 136 -11.65 9.47 -24.16
CA CYS A 136 -10.40 9.74 -24.89
C CYS A 136 -9.72 11.03 -24.41
N LEU A 137 -10.47 12.12 -24.26
CA LEU A 137 -9.93 13.40 -23.78
C LEU A 137 -9.34 13.26 -22.38
N LYS A 138 -10.03 12.59 -21.45
CA LYS A 138 -9.54 12.34 -20.09
C LYS A 138 -8.25 11.52 -20.06
N MET A 139 -8.04 10.67 -21.05
CA MET A 139 -6.85 9.84 -21.21
C MET A 139 -5.75 10.53 -22.05
N GLY A 140 -5.95 11.80 -22.40
CA GLY A 140 -5.04 12.58 -23.24
C GLY A 140 -4.92 12.08 -24.68
N PHE A 141 -5.98 11.45 -25.21
CA PHE A 141 -6.11 11.11 -26.63
C PHE A 141 -6.99 12.15 -27.33
N GLU A 142 -6.83 12.26 -28.64
CA GLU A 142 -7.70 13.11 -29.47
C GLU A 142 -9.15 12.61 -29.46
N ALA A 143 -10.10 13.53 -29.41
CA ALA A 143 -11.55 13.26 -29.42
C ALA A 143 -12.06 12.87 -30.82
N VAL A 144 -11.51 11.80 -31.40
CA VAL A 144 -11.88 11.32 -32.74
C VAL A 144 -12.66 10.01 -32.63
N SER A 145 -13.71 9.86 -33.43
CA SER A 145 -14.59 8.68 -33.41
C SER A 145 -13.86 7.34 -33.59
N SER A 146 -12.79 7.32 -34.41
CA SER A 146 -11.96 6.12 -34.60
C SER A 146 -11.15 5.74 -33.34
N MET A 147 -10.69 6.73 -32.59
CA MET A 147 -10.01 6.53 -31.30
C MET A 147 -11.01 6.10 -30.23
N ALA A 148 -12.16 6.76 -30.16
CA ALA A 148 -13.25 6.37 -29.27
C ALA A 148 -13.68 4.91 -29.48
N ALA A 149 -13.84 4.47 -30.74
CA ALA A 149 -14.14 3.08 -31.07
C ALA A 149 -13.02 2.11 -30.66
N SER A 150 -11.74 2.50 -30.88
CA SER A 150 -10.58 1.70 -30.49
C SER A 150 -10.48 1.54 -28.98
N VAL A 151 -10.59 2.64 -28.22
CA VAL A 151 -10.59 2.66 -26.75
C VAL A 151 -11.73 1.81 -26.20
N SER A 152 -12.95 1.98 -26.72
CA SER A 152 -14.12 1.18 -26.35
C SER A 152 -13.89 -0.32 -26.57
N SER A 153 -13.35 -0.68 -27.73
CA SER A 153 -13.03 -2.07 -28.07
C SER A 153 -12.00 -2.68 -27.13
N LYS A 154 -10.93 -1.93 -26.77
CA LYS A 154 -9.92 -2.38 -25.80
C LYS A 154 -10.53 -2.55 -24.40
N TYR A 155 -11.38 -1.63 -23.96
CA TYR A 155 -12.10 -1.74 -22.68
C TYR A 155 -12.94 -3.01 -22.62
N LYS A 156 -13.76 -3.22 -23.66
CA LYS A 156 -14.65 -4.38 -23.76
C LYS A 156 -13.87 -5.70 -23.70
N LYS A 157 -12.66 -5.73 -24.26
CA LYS A 157 -11.83 -6.93 -24.30
C LYS A 157 -11.06 -7.19 -22.99
N ILE A 158 -10.53 -6.15 -22.36
CA ILE A 158 -9.57 -6.29 -21.24
C ILE A 158 -10.23 -6.07 -19.87
N LEU A 159 -11.12 -5.08 -19.75
CA LEU A 159 -11.64 -4.61 -18.46
C LEU A 159 -13.05 -5.16 -18.16
N LEU A 160 -13.93 -5.21 -19.15
CA LEU A 160 -15.31 -5.64 -18.95
C LEU A 160 -15.46 -7.07 -18.40
N PRO A 161 -14.65 -8.07 -18.83
CA PRO A 161 -14.69 -9.41 -18.24
C PRO A 161 -14.34 -9.41 -16.75
N TYR A 162 -13.33 -8.62 -16.36
CA TYR A 162 -12.90 -8.49 -14.97
C TYR A 162 -13.97 -7.81 -14.10
N GLU A 163 -14.59 -6.74 -14.57
CA GLU A 163 -15.70 -6.09 -13.85
C GLU A 163 -16.88 -7.05 -13.62
N THR A 164 -17.21 -7.82 -14.65
CA THR A 164 -18.29 -8.81 -14.56
C THR A 164 -17.96 -9.90 -13.54
N PHE A 165 -16.69 -10.32 -13.48
CA PHE A 165 -16.18 -11.25 -12.47
C PHE A 165 -16.26 -10.66 -11.05
N GLN A 166 -15.81 -9.42 -10.84
CA GLN A 166 -15.89 -8.75 -9.54
C GLN A 166 -17.32 -8.58 -9.04
N ARG A 167 -18.26 -8.20 -9.92
CA ARG A 167 -19.70 -8.08 -9.58
C ARG A 167 -20.33 -9.40 -9.14
N ARG A 168 -19.83 -10.55 -9.61
CA ARG A 168 -20.29 -11.88 -9.15
C ARG A 168 -19.77 -12.21 -7.76
N GLN A 169 -18.52 -11.86 -7.47
CA GLN A 169 -17.91 -12.13 -6.15
C GLN A 169 -18.55 -11.31 -5.03
N THR A 170 -18.85 -10.03 -5.27
CA THR A 170 -19.53 -9.16 -4.30
C THR A 170 -20.91 -9.71 -3.94
N LYS A 171 -21.73 -10.10 -4.93
CA LYS A 171 -23.06 -10.72 -4.71
C LYS A 171 -23.01 -12.03 -3.92
N THR A 172 -21.98 -12.86 -4.10
CA THR A 172 -21.83 -14.10 -3.32
C THR A 172 -21.43 -13.87 -1.86
N THR A 173 -20.82 -12.73 -1.54
CA THR A 173 -20.32 -12.43 -0.18
C THR A 173 -21.43 -11.87 0.71
N GLU A 174 -22.36 -11.09 0.14
CA GLU A 174 -23.52 -10.53 0.86
C GLU A 174 -24.63 -11.57 1.12
N GLY A 175 -24.65 -12.69 0.39
CA GLY A 175 -25.63 -13.78 0.55
C GLY A 175 -25.21 -14.93 1.47
N SER A 176 -23.99 -14.92 2.01
CA SER A 176 -23.39 -16.09 2.69
C SER A 176 -23.29 -15.96 4.22
N SER A 177 -24.29 -15.33 4.87
CA SER A 177 -24.42 -15.28 6.34
C SER A 177 -25.46 -16.23 6.94
N ARG A 178 -26.04 -17.17 6.16
CA ARG A 178 -26.94 -18.19 6.71
C ARG A 178 -26.64 -19.57 6.12
N LEU A 179 -26.31 -20.49 7.03
CA LEU A 179 -26.15 -21.96 6.89
C LEU A 179 -24.76 -22.46 6.44
N ALA A 180 -23.80 -22.41 7.37
CA ALA A 180 -22.76 -23.42 7.43
C ALA A 180 -23.27 -24.60 8.28
N SER A 181 -23.70 -25.67 7.63
CA SER A 181 -23.84 -26.98 8.27
C SER A 181 -23.28 -28.05 7.34
N ASP A 182 -22.07 -28.48 7.70
CA ASP A 182 -21.54 -29.83 7.64
C ASP A 182 -22.30 -30.86 6.78
N SER A 183 -21.71 -31.25 5.65
CA SER A 183 -22.01 -32.54 5.03
C SER A 183 -20.80 -33.10 4.28
N LYS A 184 -20.11 -34.01 4.99
CA LYS A 184 -19.24 -35.11 4.55
C LYS A 184 -19.27 -35.44 3.05
N LEU A 185 -18.07 -35.60 2.47
CA LEU A 185 -17.84 -36.24 1.17
C LEU A 185 -18.48 -37.64 1.07
N PRO A 186 -19.18 -37.98 -0.01
CA PRO A 186 -19.39 -39.36 -0.40
C PRO A 186 -18.40 -39.79 -1.50
N SER A 187 -17.61 -40.79 -1.12
CA SER A 187 -17.16 -41.97 -1.88
C SER A 187 -17.32 -42.01 -3.41
N LYS A 188 -16.21 -42.37 -4.07
CA LYS A 188 -16.07 -42.76 -5.47
C LYS A 188 -17.21 -43.70 -5.91
N ARG A 189 -18.17 -43.17 -6.68
CA ARG A 189 -19.05 -43.97 -7.55
C ARG A 189 -18.75 -43.61 -9.00
N LYS A 190 -18.41 -44.62 -9.81
CA LYS A 190 -18.39 -44.53 -11.28
C LYS A 190 -19.77 -44.05 -11.74
N VAL A 191 -19.83 -42.87 -12.33
CA VAL A 191 -21.06 -42.32 -12.91
C VAL A 191 -21.01 -42.53 -14.42
N SER A 192 -21.92 -43.40 -14.88
CA SER A 192 -22.30 -43.59 -16.27
C SER A 192 -22.65 -42.26 -16.96
N LEU A 193 -22.25 -42.09 -18.22
CA LEU A 193 -22.48 -40.96 -19.14
C LEU A 193 -23.69 -40.09 -18.75
N ARG A 194 -23.46 -39.07 -17.91
CA ARG A 194 -24.47 -38.07 -17.56
C ARG A 194 -24.38 -36.94 -18.58
N LYS A 195 -25.50 -36.68 -19.26
CA LYS A 195 -25.75 -35.52 -20.11
C LYS A 195 -25.06 -34.28 -19.54
N LEU A 196 -24.17 -33.67 -20.32
CA LEU A 196 -23.50 -32.43 -19.98
C LEU A 196 -24.56 -31.33 -19.94
N ILE A 197 -24.91 -30.87 -18.74
CA ILE A 197 -25.89 -29.80 -18.52
C ILE A 197 -25.17 -28.48 -18.32
N CYS A 198 -25.67 -27.43 -18.97
CA CYS A 198 -25.16 -26.08 -18.77
C CYS A 198 -25.42 -25.62 -17.33
N SER A 199 -24.37 -25.14 -16.67
CA SER A 199 -24.37 -24.66 -15.28
C SER A 199 -25.20 -23.40 -15.04
N VAL A 200 -25.66 -22.72 -16.10
CA VAL A 200 -26.46 -21.49 -16.01
C VAL A 200 -27.94 -21.76 -16.27
N CYS A 201 -28.29 -22.38 -17.41
CA CYS A 201 -29.69 -22.65 -17.77
C CYS A 201 -30.18 -24.03 -17.31
N SER A 202 -29.29 -24.89 -16.79
CA SER A 202 -29.57 -26.27 -16.38
C SER A 202 -30.09 -27.17 -17.50
N LEU A 203 -29.95 -26.75 -18.77
CA LEU A 203 -30.33 -27.53 -19.94
C LEU A 203 -29.10 -28.22 -20.54
N GLY A 204 -29.29 -29.45 -21.03
CA GLY A 204 -28.30 -30.19 -21.83
C GLY A 204 -28.64 -30.16 -23.33
N THR A 205 -29.23 -29.06 -23.80
CA THR A 205 -29.54 -28.83 -25.22
C THR A 205 -28.31 -28.30 -25.95
N ASP A 206 -28.25 -28.35 -27.28
CA ASP A 206 -27.25 -27.64 -28.07
C ASP A 206 -25.77 -27.93 -27.67
N GLU A 207 -25.39 -29.21 -27.80
CA GLU A 207 -24.06 -29.72 -27.45
C GLU A 207 -22.95 -29.06 -28.28
N ASP A 208 -23.25 -28.67 -29.52
CA ASP A 208 -22.30 -28.03 -30.44
C ASP A 208 -21.86 -26.63 -29.98
N HIS A 209 -22.57 -26.02 -29.03
CA HIS A 209 -22.25 -24.71 -28.45
C HIS A 209 -22.00 -24.79 -26.94
N LEU A 210 -21.72 -26.00 -26.43
CA LEU A 210 -21.49 -26.26 -25.02
C LEU A 210 -19.98 -26.32 -24.71
N LEU A 211 -19.49 -25.38 -23.90
CA LEU A 211 -18.10 -25.37 -23.45
C LEU A 211 -17.89 -26.27 -22.25
N LEU A 212 -16.78 -27.00 -22.24
CA LEU A 212 -16.34 -27.84 -21.13
C LEU A 212 -15.11 -27.23 -20.46
N CYS A 213 -15.11 -27.23 -19.13
CA CYS A 213 -14.06 -26.64 -18.32
C CYS A 213 -12.86 -27.57 -18.20
N ASP A 214 -11.69 -27.12 -18.62
CA ASP A 214 -10.42 -27.86 -18.55
C ASP A 214 -9.82 -27.98 -17.13
N GLY A 215 -10.51 -27.43 -16.13
CA GLY A 215 -10.09 -27.44 -14.72
C GLY A 215 -10.99 -28.23 -13.78
N CYS A 216 -12.14 -28.74 -14.24
CA CYS A 216 -12.98 -29.58 -13.40
C CYS A 216 -13.78 -30.61 -14.21
N ASP A 217 -13.66 -31.88 -13.82
CA ASP A 217 -14.18 -33.00 -14.61
C ASP A 217 -15.69 -33.25 -14.47
N THR A 218 -16.41 -32.47 -13.64
CA THR A 218 -17.75 -32.89 -13.16
C THR A 218 -18.87 -31.86 -13.26
N VAL A 219 -18.58 -30.55 -13.41
CA VAL A 219 -19.61 -29.49 -13.27
C VAL A 219 -19.40 -28.25 -14.14
N GLY A 220 -18.31 -28.16 -14.89
CA GLY A 220 -17.98 -26.98 -15.66
C GLY A 220 -18.45 -27.07 -17.10
N ALA A 221 -19.75 -27.21 -17.35
CA ALA A 221 -20.32 -27.09 -18.69
C ALA A 221 -21.14 -25.80 -18.81
N CYS A 222 -21.01 -25.04 -19.91
CA CYS A 222 -21.79 -23.82 -20.12
C CYS A 222 -21.97 -23.52 -21.61
N HIS A 223 -23.17 -23.14 -22.02
CA HIS A 223 -23.38 -22.63 -23.38
C HIS A 223 -22.64 -21.32 -23.60
N ILE A 224 -22.11 -21.11 -24.81
CA ILE A 224 -21.43 -19.86 -25.19
C ILE A 224 -22.33 -18.63 -24.97
N TYR A 225 -23.65 -18.75 -25.17
CA TYR A 225 -24.61 -17.66 -25.00
C TYR A 225 -25.14 -17.52 -23.57
N CYS A 226 -25.00 -18.54 -22.73
CA CYS A 226 -25.35 -18.47 -21.31
C CYS A 226 -24.24 -17.82 -20.47
N LEU A 227 -23.05 -17.66 -21.03
CA LEU A 227 -22.01 -16.84 -20.43
C LEU A 227 -22.44 -15.38 -20.37
N ASN A 228 -21.93 -14.66 -19.39
CA ASN A 228 -22.04 -13.21 -19.36
C ASN A 228 -20.61 -12.63 -19.22
N PRO A 229 -20.10 -11.94 -20.25
CA PRO A 229 -20.75 -11.65 -21.53
C PRO A 229 -20.95 -12.92 -22.40
N PRO A 230 -22.01 -12.99 -23.24
CA PRO A 230 -22.19 -14.07 -24.22
C PRO A 230 -21.06 -14.09 -25.23
N LEU A 231 -20.59 -15.29 -25.60
CA LEU A 231 -19.62 -15.50 -26.66
C LEU A 231 -20.33 -15.76 -27.98
N SER A 232 -19.79 -15.22 -29.08
CA SER A 232 -20.30 -15.45 -30.43
C SER A 232 -19.92 -16.83 -30.98
N ASP A 233 -18.74 -17.34 -30.58
CA ASP A 233 -18.14 -18.56 -31.09
C ASP A 233 -17.41 -19.32 -29.97
N ILE A 234 -17.17 -20.61 -30.19
CA ILE A 234 -16.35 -21.44 -29.28
C ILE A 234 -14.91 -20.92 -29.25
N PRO A 235 -14.33 -20.62 -28.07
CA PRO A 235 -12.94 -20.20 -27.95
C PRO A 235 -11.97 -21.26 -28.48
N LYS A 236 -10.94 -20.81 -29.21
CA LYS A 236 -9.81 -21.66 -29.58
C LYS A 236 -8.86 -21.75 -28.39
N GLY A 237 -8.75 -22.92 -27.77
CA GLY A 237 -7.84 -23.18 -26.65
C GLY A 237 -8.57 -23.63 -25.39
N ARG A 238 -7.89 -23.51 -24.24
CA ARG A 238 -8.44 -23.93 -22.96
C ARG A 238 -9.50 -22.96 -22.45
N TRP A 239 -10.54 -23.47 -21.81
CA TRP A 239 -11.57 -22.68 -21.17
C TRP A 239 -11.80 -23.14 -19.72
N PHE A 240 -11.99 -22.17 -18.82
CA PHE A 240 -12.22 -22.43 -17.40
C PHE A 240 -13.55 -21.85 -16.96
N CYS A 241 -14.35 -22.62 -16.22
CA CYS A 241 -15.59 -22.13 -15.64
C CYS A 241 -15.34 -21.05 -14.56
N ALA A 242 -16.35 -20.22 -14.30
CA ALA A 242 -16.27 -19.12 -13.33
C ALA A 242 -15.80 -19.58 -11.93
N ARG A 243 -16.14 -20.80 -11.52
CA ARG A 243 -15.71 -21.37 -10.23
C ARG A 243 -14.21 -21.67 -10.23
N CYS A 244 -13.69 -22.29 -11.27
CA CYS A 244 -12.26 -22.60 -11.38
C CYS A 244 -11.42 -21.32 -11.48
N VAL A 245 -11.88 -20.33 -12.25
CA VAL A 245 -11.25 -19.00 -12.33
C VAL A 245 -11.25 -18.32 -10.96
N ALA A 246 -12.39 -18.30 -10.25
CA ALA A 246 -12.47 -17.71 -8.91
C ALA A 246 -11.56 -18.40 -7.89
N GLN A 247 -11.44 -19.74 -7.94
CA GLN A 247 -10.56 -20.49 -7.06
C GLN A 247 -9.08 -20.20 -7.35
N LYS A 248 -8.66 -20.27 -8.61
CA LYS A 248 -7.29 -19.93 -9.02
C LYS A 248 -6.96 -18.47 -8.67
N TYR A 249 -7.87 -17.54 -8.95
CA TYR A 249 -7.73 -16.12 -8.60
C TYR A 249 -7.50 -15.91 -7.09
N LYS A 250 -8.27 -16.59 -6.23
CA LYS A 250 -8.08 -16.50 -4.77
C LYS A 250 -6.72 -17.01 -4.32
N THR A 251 -6.22 -18.09 -4.94
CA THR A 251 -4.88 -18.60 -4.66
C THR A 251 -3.80 -17.59 -5.08
N LEU A 252 -3.93 -16.97 -6.26
CA LEU A 252 -2.99 -15.96 -6.77
C LEU A 252 -3.03 -14.66 -5.95
N GLN A 253 -4.19 -14.27 -5.41
CA GLN A 253 -4.33 -13.11 -4.53
C GLN A 253 -3.73 -13.31 -3.15
N GLY A 254 -3.61 -14.56 -2.68
CA GLY A 254 -3.13 -14.87 -1.33
C GLY A 254 -1.60 -14.93 -1.18
N SER A 255 -0.84 -14.77 -2.27
CA SER A 255 0.63 -14.85 -2.21
C SER A 255 1.30 -13.56 -1.75
N ASP A 256 0.60 -12.43 -1.81
CA ASP A 256 1.09 -11.18 -1.23
C ASP A 256 0.80 -11.20 0.27
N THR A 257 1.79 -11.65 1.04
CA THR A 257 1.80 -11.50 2.50
C THR A 257 1.55 -10.04 2.83
N PHE A 258 0.33 -9.72 3.30
CA PHE A 258 -0.02 -8.41 3.84
C PHE A 258 0.92 -8.08 5.01
N GLY A 259 1.97 -7.33 4.73
CA GLY A 259 3.01 -6.97 5.69
C GLY A 259 4.12 -6.19 5.02
N PHE A 260 4.79 -5.33 5.78
CA PHE A 260 5.99 -4.66 5.29
C PHE A 260 7.04 -5.71 4.93
N VAL A 261 7.57 -5.64 3.70
CA VAL A 261 8.66 -6.54 3.29
C VAL A 261 9.87 -6.22 4.16
N VAL A 262 10.39 -7.22 4.86
CA VAL A 262 11.59 -7.08 5.68
C VAL A 262 12.78 -7.55 4.86
N SER A 263 13.86 -6.78 4.87
CA SER A 263 15.12 -7.16 4.24
C SER A 263 15.67 -8.42 4.89
N THR A 264 16.17 -9.36 4.09
CA THR A 264 16.82 -10.58 4.60
C THR A 264 18.15 -10.30 5.29
N THR A 265 18.69 -9.09 5.10
CA THR A 265 20.01 -8.71 5.58
C THR A 265 19.90 -7.89 6.86
N LYS A 266 20.37 -8.44 7.97
CA LYS A 266 20.52 -7.70 9.22
C LYS A 266 21.60 -6.62 9.07
N ARG A 267 21.33 -5.39 9.50
CA ARG A 267 22.30 -4.29 9.46
C ARG A 267 22.51 -3.71 10.86
N THR A 268 23.71 -3.16 11.10
CA THR A 268 23.98 -2.32 12.27
C THR A 268 23.64 -0.86 11.95
N LEU A 269 23.38 -0.03 12.95
CA LEU A 269 23.09 1.40 12.75
C LEU A 269 24.23 2.11 12.03
N ASP A 270 25.47 1.80 12.40
CA ASP A 270 26.68 2.31 11.74
C ASP A 270 26.73 1.97 10.24
N LYS A 271 26.60 0.68 9.89
CA LYS A 271 26.61 0.22 8.49
C LYS A 271 25.41 0.75 7.70
N PHE A 272 24.28 0.94 8.36
CA PHE A 272 23.09 1.52 7.75
C PHE A 272 23.31 3.01 7.43
N GLY A 273 23.97 3.76 8.31
CA GLY A 273 24.38 5.15 8.08
C GLY A 273 25.29 5.30 6.85
N VAL A 274 26.32 4.46 6.74
CA VAL A 274 27.21 4.46 5.56
C VAL A 274 26.44 4.15 4.28
N TYR A 275 25.57 3.14 4.31
CA TYR A 275 24.72 2.78 3.17
C TYR A 275 23.80 3.93 2.74
N ALA A 276 23.16 4.59 3.72
CA ALA A 276 22.31 5.76 3.52
C ALA A 276 23.09 6.93 2.91
N ASP A 277 24.27 7.21 3.44
CA ASP A 277 25.12 8.31 2.96
C ASP A 277 25.59 8.08 1.51
N GLU A 278 26.01 6.85 1.19
CA GLU A 278 26.40 6.48 -0.17
C GLU A 278 25.22 6.53 -1.15
N PHE A 279 24.02 6.14 -0.69
CA PHE A 279 22.80 6.25 -1.49
C PHE A 279 22.50 7.70 -1.85
N LYS A 280 22.45 8.59 -0.85
CA LYS A 280 22.18 10.01 -1.06
C LYS A 280 23.19 10.65 -2.00
N ALA A 281 24.48 10.43 -1.76
CA ALA A 281 25.54 11.03 -2.56
C ALA A 281 25.46 10.58 -4.03
N ARG A 282 25.14 9.31 -4.27
CA ARG A 282 24.99 8.75 -5.61
C ARG A 282 23.72 9.25 -6.30
N HIS A 283 22.61 9.35 -5.57
CA HIS A 283 21.32 9.79 -6.11
C HIS A 283 21.36 11.25 -6.56
N PHE A 284 21.91 12.14 -5.71
CA PHE A 284 22.00 13.57 -6.00
C PHE A 284 23.28 13.97 -6.75
N GLY A 285 24.24 13.05 -6.93
CA GLY A 285 25.51 13.32 -7.59
C GLY A 285 26.39 14.35 -6.87
N LYS A 286 26.16 14.58 -5.57
CA LYS A 286 26.88 15.57 -4.76
C LYS A 286 27.02 15.10 -3.30
N PRO A 287 28.04 15.59 -2.56
CA PRO A 287 28.16 15.35 -1.11
C PRO A 287 26.89 15.68 -0.32
N ASN A 288 26.57 14.84 0.67
CA ASN A 288 25.30 14.86 1.42
C ASN A 288 24.98 16.19 2.10
N HIS A 289 25.99 16.88 2.62
CA HIS A 289 25.84 18.18 3.28
C HIS A 289 25.54 19.34 2.32
N MET A 290 25.63 19.11 1.00
CA MET A 290 25.31 20.12 -0.03
C MET A 290 23.91 19.91 -0.64
N VAL A 291 23.18 18.87 -0.24
CA VAL A 291 21.79 18.66 -0.65
C VAL A 291 20.90 19.47 0.28
N SER A 292 20.13 20.42 -0.27
CA SER A 292 19.22 21.24 0.55
C SER A 292 17.94 20.48 0.91
N LEU A 293 17.21 20.94 1.92
CA LEU A 293 15.94 20.32 2.33
C LEU A 293 14.89 20.44 1.23
N GLU A 294 14.83 21.60 0.57
CA GLU A 294 13.90 21.89 -0.52
C GLU A 294 14.16 20.98 -1.73
N GLU A 295 15.44 20.73 -2.04
CA GLU A 295 15.83 19.83 -3.11
C GLU A 295 15.45 18.38 -2.80
N ALA A 296 15.72 17.93 -1.56
CA ALA A 296 15.36 16.59 -1.12
C ALA A 296 13.84 16.37 -1.10
N GLU A 297 13.07 17.36 -0.63
CA GLU A 297 11.61 17.31 -0.62
C GLU A 297 11.02 17.28 -2.03
N ALA A 298 11.51 18.15 -2.92
CA ALA A 298 11.06 18.17 -4.31
C ALA A 298 11.33 16.83 -5.01
N GLU A 299 12.50 16.25 -4.79
CA GLU A 299 12.86 14.95 -5.34
C GLU A 299 12.02 13.81 -4.76
N PHE A 300 11.76 13.83 -3.44
CA PHE A 300 10.88 12.85 -2.81
C PHE A 300 9.50 12.83 -3.45
N TRP A 301 8.84 13.99 -3.60
CA TRP A 301 7.52 14.06 -4.20
C TRP A 301 7.52 13.72 -5.69
N ARG A 302 8.59 14.08 -6.41
CA ARG A 302 8.76 13.66 -7.81
C ARG A 302 8.81 12.14 -7.93
N LEU A 303 9.52 11.46 -7.01
CA LEU A 303 9.63 10.00 -7.00
C LEU A 303 8.32 9.32 -6.62
N VAL A 304 7.66 9.79 -5.56
CA VAL A 304 6.36 9.23 -5.12
C VAL A 304 5.28 9.36 -6.20
N ASN A 305 5.30 10.44 -6.97
CA ASN A 305 4.34 10.69 -8.05
C ASN A 305 4.78 10.11 -9.41
N SER A 306 5.99 9.55 -9.51
CA SER A 306 6.49 8.95 -10.75
C SER A 306 5.97 7.53 -10.90
N GLU A 307 5.32 7.23 -12.04
CA GLU A 307 4.76 5.90 -12.31
C GLU A 307 5.85 4.83 -12.54
N ASP A 308 7.02 5.24 -13.04
CA ASP A 308 8.13 4.35 -13.39
C ASP A 308 9.29 4.38 -12.37
N SER A 309 9.06 4.89 -11.16
CA SER A 309 10.13 4.91 -10.15
C SER A 309 10.35 3.49 -9.61
N ASN A 310 11.43 2.85 -10.06
CA ASN A 310 11.90 1.58 -9.48
C ASN A 310 12.78 1.79 -8.24
N ILE A 311 12.62 2.93 -7.55
CA ILE A 311 13.43 3.25 -6.37
C ILE A 311 12.87 2.51 -5.16
N VAL A 312 13.78 1.76 -4.54
CA VAL A 312 13.54 0.99 -3.33
C VAL A 312 14.47 1.53 -2.26
N VAL A 313 13.90 1.86 -1.11
CA VAL A 313 14.65 2.32 0.06
C VAL A 313 14.46 1.36 1.23
N GLU A 314 15.42 1.34 2.13
CA GLU A 314 15.38 0.57 3.37
C GLU A 314 15.14 1.53 4.54
N TYR A 315 14.36 1.14 5.56
CA TYR A 315 14.12 1.95 6.76
C TYR A 315 13.98 1.09 8.03
N GLY A 316 14.30 1.66 9.19
CA GLY A 316 14.11 1.03 10.50
C GLY A 316 12.86 1.59 11.20
N ALA A 317 11.91 0.73 11.55
CA ALA A 317 10.69 1.12 12.27
C ALA A 317 10.29 0.04 13.28
N ASP A 318 9.49 0.45 14.28
CA ASP A 318 9.00 -0.42 15.36
C ASP A 318 10.13 -1.11 16.14
N LEU A 319 11.28 -0.45 16.32
CA LEU A 319 12.41 -1.00 17.07
C LEU A 319 12.21 -0.69 18.55
N ASN A 320 11.93 -1.72 19.35
CA ASN A 320 11.65 -1.54 20.77
C ASN A 320 12.94 -1.15 21.54
N SER A 321 12.88 -0.11 22.37
CA SER A 321 14.01 0.31 23.21
C SER A 321 14.46 -0.72 24.25
N ARG A 322 13.64 -1.73 24.57
CA ARG A 322 14.04 -2.89 25.39
C ARG A 322 15.07 -3.77 24.69
N ASP A 323 14.87 -4.01 23.40
CA ASP A 323 15.71 -4.92 22.62
C ASP A 323 17.00 -4.25 22.17
N HIS A 324 16.93 -2.93 21.95
CA HIS A 324 18.02 -2.18 21.34
C HIS A 324 18.66 -1.11 22.24
N GLY A 325 18.07 -0.83 23.41
CA GLY A 325 18.49 0.22 24.35
C GLY A 325 18.01 1.61 23.92
N SER A 326 17.52 2.42 24.86
CA SER A 326 17.03 3.78 24.56
C SER A 326 18.14 4.71 24.06
N GLY A 327 17.76 5.66 23.19
CA GLY A 327 18.66 6.73 22.75
C GLY A 327 18.98 7.72 23.88
N PHE A 328 18.08 7.83 24.87
CA PHE A 328 18.29 8.56 26.10
C PHE A 328 19.02 7.69 27.15
N PRO A 329 19.70 8.32 28.12
CA PRO A 329 20.19 7.62 29.30
C PRO A 329 19.06 6.84 29.99
N PHE A 330 19.34 5.57 30.34
CA PHE A 330 18.41 4.68 31.04
C PHE A 330 19.16 3.78 32.04
N GLY A 331 18.61 3.57 33.23
CA GLY A 331 19.17 2.71 34.28
C GLY A 331 20.28 3.33 35.15
N SER A 332 20.69 2.60 36.19
CA SER A 332 21.64 3.06 37.25
C SER A 332 23.13 3.01 36.87
N ARG A 333 23.49 2.71 35.61
CA ARG A 333 24.87 2.37 35.21
C ARG A 333 25.74 3.54 34.77
N THR A 334 25.58 4.73 35.38
CA THR A 334 26.46 5.87 35.04
C THR A 334 26.94 6.63 36.26
N THR A 335 28.27 6.71 36.41
CA THR A 335 29.01 7.37 37.49
C THR A 335 29.33 8.84 37.21
N SER A 336 28.80 9.46 36.15
CA SER A 336 29.08 10.87 35.81
C SER A 336 27.91 11.80 36.09
N ASP A 337 28.17 12.88 36.83
CA ASP A 337 27.20 13.90 37.25
C ASP A 337 26.44 14.57 36.08
N ARG A 338 27.01 14.57 34.87
CA ARG A 338 26.34 15.17 33.70
C ARG A 338 25.25 14.28 33.11
N ARG A 339 25.28 12.96 33.33
CA ARG A 339 24.27 12.03 32.83
C ARG A 339 23.09 11.89 33.79
N SER A 340 23.30 12.09 35.09
CA SER A 340 22.23 12.04 36.11
C SER A 340 21.15 13.09 35.87
N THR A 341 21.51 14.30 35.44
CA THR A 341 20.53 15.36 35.10
C THR A 341 19.57 14.96 33.97
N TYR A 342 20.06 14.23 32.97
CA TYR A 342 19.22 13.77 31.85
C TYR A 342 18.43 12.50 32.17
N LEU A 343 18.93 11.68 33.11
CA LEU A 343 18.22 10.48 33.58
C LEU A 343 16.90 10.83 34.26
N SER A 344 16.88 11.86 35.12
CA SER A 344 15.67 12.31 35.84
C SER A 344 14.88 13.40 35.10
N SER A 345 15.35 13.84 33.94
CA SER A 345 14.68 14.90 33.17
C SER A 345 13.26 14.47 32.76
N PRO A 346 12.25 15.35 32.91
CA PRO A 346 10.88 15.06 32.44
C PRO A 346 10.79 14.95 30.91
N TRP A 347 11.74 15.57 30.19
CA TRP A 347 11.89 15.46 28.74
C TRP A 347 12.65 14.21 28.26
N ASN A 348 13.10 13.34 29.18
CA ASN A 348 13.57 12.01 28.80
C ASN A 348 12.35 11.15 28.50
N LEU A 349 12.23 10.68 27.26
CA LEU A 349 11.02 9.99 26.80
C LEU A 349 10.75 8.69 27.56
N ASN A 350 11.75 8.09 28.21
CA ASN A 350 11.55 6.93 29.08
C ASN A 350 10.73 7.27 30.35
N ASN A 351 10.66 8.55 30.73
CA ASN A 351 9.97 9.01 31.94
C ASN A 351 8.54 9.52 31.67
N LEU A 352 8.23 9.94 30.43
CA LEU A 352 6.98 10.62 30.07
C LEU A 352 5.72 9.77 30.34
N SER A 353 5.81 8.45 30.16
CA SER A 353 4.70 7.53 30.44
C SER A 353 4.43 7.34 31.94
N THR A 354 5.38 7.70 32.79
CA THR A 354 5.30 7.59 34.25
C THR A 354 5.10 8.92 34.97
N ASP A 355 5.08 10.02 34.23
CA ASP A 355 4.80 11.36 34.74
C ASP A 355 3.44 11.42 35.45
N GLU A 356 3.32 12.29 36.46
CA GLU A 356 2.10 12.38 37.26
C GLU A 356 0.86 12.78 36.44
N LEU A 357 1.05 13.62 35.42
CA LEU A 357 0.01 14.07 34.49
C LEU A 357 -0.26 13.06 33.37
N SER A 358 0.51 11.98 33.28
CA SER A 358 0.34 10.96 32.26
C SER A 358 -0.73 9.95 32.66
N ALA A 359 -1.74 9.75 31.82
CA ALA A 359 -2.73 8.69 32.02
C ALA A 359 -2.13 7.28 31.94
N LEU A 360 -0.98 7.12 31.26
CA LEU A 360 -0.33 5.84 31.04
C LEU A 360 0.34 5.28 32.31
N ARG A 361 0.53 6.11 33.35
CA ARG A 361 1.15 5.69 34.63
C ARG A 361 0.40 4.57 35.35
N TYR A 362 -0.90 4.41 35.06
CA TYR A 362 -1.77 3.41 35.67
C TYR A 362 -1.84 2.11 34.86
N LEU A 363 -1.25 2.10 33.67
CA LEU A 363 -1.20 0.91 32.82
C LEU A 363 0.01 0.03 33.16
N PRO A 364 -0.07 -1.29 32.89
CA PRO A 364 1.07 -2.18 32.96
C PRO A 364 2.25 -1.67 32.12
N GLN A 365 3.45 -1.68 32.70
CA GLN A 365 4.66 -1.14 32.05
C GLN A 365 5.21 -2.03 30.92
N ASP A 366 4.57 -3.15 30.62
CA ASP A 366 4.94 -4.10 29.58
C ASP A 366 4.25 -3.87 28.22
N ILE A 367 3.38 -2.87 28.12
CA ILE A 367 2.70 -2.51 26.86
C ILE A 367 3.66 -1.77 25.91
N SER A 368 4.16 -2.50 24.90
CA SER A 368 5.00 -2.00 23.81
C SER A 368 4.27 -0.98 22.93
N GLY A 369 4.99 0.05 22.47
CA GLY A 369 4.48 1.07 21.55
C GLY A 369 3.67 2.20 22.17
N MET A 370 3.44 2.18 23.49
CA MET A 370 2.77 3.27 24.22
C MET A 370 3.50 3.64 25.50
N VAL A 371 3.85 2.65 26.34
CA VAL A 371 4.53 2.88 27.62
C VAL A 371 6.05 2.79 27.49
N ILE A 372 6.51 1.93 26.58
CA ILE A 372 7.91 1.77 26.20
C ILE A 372 8.14 2.57 24.93
N THR A 373 9.12 3.49 24.96
CA THR A 373 9.48 4.27 23.77
C THR A 373 10.03 3.34 22.69
N ASN A 374 9.49 3.40 21.48
CA ASN A 374 10.15 2.79 20.34
C ASN A 374 11.24 3.73 19.82
N LEU A 375 12.40 3.16 19.50
CA LEU A 375 13.37 3.81 18.63
C LEU A 375 12.78 3.76 17.22
N GLY A 376 12.24 4.88 16.78
CA GLY A 376 11.52 5.00 15.52
C GLY A 376 10.34 5.96 15.58
N ASP A 377 9.75 6.18 16.76
CA ASP A 377 8.60 7.10 16.91
C ASP A 377 9.03 8.58 17.09
N ALA A 378 10.30 8.83 17.41
CA ALA A 378 10.89 10.18 17.51
C ALA A 378 11.84 10.52 16.36
N SER A 379 11.95 9.66 15.35
CA SER A 379 12.43 10.04 14.03
C SER A 379 11.22 10.53 13.25
N VAL A 380 11.01 11.85 13.28
CA VAL A 380 10.19 12.58 12.32
C VAL A 380 10.51 12.00 10.93
N PHE A 381 9.57 11.23 10.38
CA PHE A 381 9.64 10.44 9.14
C PHE A 381 10.37 9.07 9.22
N SER A 382 9.59 7.98 9.40
CA SER A 382 9.87 6.72 8.68
C SER A 382 9.52 6.89 7.20
N ILE A 383 10.36 7.67 6.52
CA ILE A 383 10.70 7.59 5.11
C ILE A 383 12.18 7.99 5.10
N THR A 384 13.06 7.02 5.35
CA THR A 384 14.49 7.24 5.16
C THR A 384 14.80 7.10 3.68
N VAL A 385 14.41 8.10 2.88
CA VAL A 385 15.32 8.53 1.82
C VAL A 385 16.35 9.36 2.55
N ALA A 386 17.53 8.79 2.75
CA ALA A 386 18.67 9.54 3.28
C ALA A 386 18.96 10.75 2.40
#